data_AF-A0A955QJD5-F1
#
_entry.id   AF-A0A955QJD5-F1
#
_cell.length_a   1.000
_cell.length_b   1.000
_cell.length_c   1.000
_cell.angle_alpha   90.00
_cell.angle_beta   90.00
_cell.angle_gamma   90.00
#
_symmetry.space_group_name_H-M   'P 1'
#
loop_
_entity.id
_entity.type
_entity.pdbx_description
1 polymer ?
#
loop_
_entity_poly.entity_id
_entity_poly.type
_entity_poly.pdbx_seq_one_letter_code
_entity_poly.pdbx_strand_id
1 'polypeptide(L)'
;MEWFSNHGYHVIPLDQGMFFEGSGDLLGSPDCWVGGYRQRSDIRAYDRLSEIFRNRILAVELVDQRFYHLDTCFCPLSGGELLYYPPAFDAYAQTVIASQVAPEQRFAVPPLEADRFACN
;
A
#
# COMPACT_ATOMS: atom_id res chain seq x y z
N MET A 1 -1.58 -5.22 -20.42
CA MET A 1 -2.76 -4.38 -20.69
C MET A 1 -3.82 -5.12 -21.50
N GLU A 2 -3.44 -5.89 -22.54
CA GLU A 2 -4.39 -6.64 -23.38
C GLU A 2 -5.38 -7.51 -22.58
N TRP A 3 -4.91 -8.21 -21.55
CA TRP A 3 -5.79 -9.01 -20.69
C TRP A 3 -6.94 -8.16 -20.10
N PHE A 4 -6.65 -6.98 -19.52
CA PHE A 4 -7.67 -6.11 -18.93
C PHE A 4 -8.68 -5.61 -19.97
N SER A 5 -8.20 -5.10 -21.11
CA SER A 5 -9.07 -4.62 -22.18
C SER A 5 -9.98 -5.74 -22.72
N ASN A 6 -9.45 -6.95 -22.88
CA ASN A 6 -10.21 -8.11 -23.36
C ASN A 6 -11.27 -8.60 -22.37
N HIS A 7 -11.16 -8.24 -21.09
CA HIS A 7 -12.14 -8.57 -20.05
C HIS A 7 -13.07 -7.38 -19.72
N GLY A 8 -13.09 -6.34 -20.57
CA GLY A 8 -14.02 -5.21 -20.44
C GLY A 8 -13.61 -4.14 -19.43
N TYR A 9 -12.38 -4.20 -18.90
CA TYR A 9 -11.85 -3.15 -18.04
C TYR A 9 -11.40 -1.93 -18.86
N HIS A 10 -11.70 -0.73 -18.34
CA HIS A 10 -11.15 0.51 -18.88
C HIS A 10 -9.72 0.71 -18.37
N VAL A 11 -8.73 0.62 -19.27
CA VAL A 11 -7.31 0.76 -18.94
C VAL A 11 -6.89 2.21 -19.02
N ILE A 12 -6.45 2.78 -17.90
CA ILE A 12 -5.93 4.15 -17.82
C ILE A 12 -4.41 4.07 -17.67
N PRO A 13 -3.61 4.48 -18.66
CA PRO A 13 -2.17 4.59 -18.48
C PRO A 13 -1.83 5.77 -17.56
N LEU A 14 -0.78 5.64 -16.77
CA LEU A 14 -0.17 6.75 -16.06
C LEU A 14 0.77 7.54 -16.99
N ASP A 15 1.04 8.79 -16.63
CA ASP A 15 1.93 9.66 -17.38
C ASP A 15 3.37 9.10 -17.42
N GLN A 16 4.09 9.41 -18.49
CA GLN A 16 5.45 8.92 -18.67
C GLN A 16 6.35 9.38 -17.52
N GLY A 17 7.06 8.42 -16.90
CA GLY A 17 7.93 8.68 -15.74
C GLY A 17 7.22 8.67 -14.38
N MET A 18 5.92 8.34 -14.33
CA MET A 18 5.24 7.91 -13.11
C MET A 18 5.24 6.39 -13.04
N PHE A 19 5.88 5.84 -12.00
CA PHE A 19 5.93 4.40 -11.77
C PHE A 19 4.88 4.00 -10.73
N PHE A 20 4.18 2.90 -10.99
CA PHE A 20 3.20 2.32 -10.08
C PHE A 20 3.10 0.82 -10.34
N GLU A 21 3.30 0.01 -9.31
CA GLU A 21 3.31 -1.46 -9.44
C GLU A 21 2.00 -2.13 -8.96
N GLY A 22 0.88 -1.37 -8.93
CA GLY A 22 -0.45 -1.94 -8.78
C GLY A 22 -0.84 -2.29 -7.34
N SER A 23 -1.59 -3.38 -7.17
CA SER A 23 -2.11 -3.82 -5.87
C SER A 23 -1.02 -4.25 -4.88
N GLY A 24 0.21 -4.49 -5.35
CA GLY A 24 1.35 -4.69 -4.45
C GLY A 24 1.72 -3.43 -3.66
N ASP A 25 1.42 -2.24 -4.21
CA ASP A 25 1.76 -0.93 -3.62
C ASP A 25 0.53 -0.06 -3.31
N LEU A 26 -0.68 -0.58 -3.46
CA LEU A 26 -1.92 0.11 -3.13
C LEU A 26 -2.92 -0.87 -2.50
N LEU A 27 -3.06 -0.79 -1.18
CA LEU A 27 -3.89 -1.67 -0.37
C LEU A 27 -4.79 -0.87 0.56
N GLY A 28 -5.95 -1.40 0.89
CA GLY A 28 -6.87 -0.73 1.82
C GLY A 28 -8.31 -1.20 1.68
N SER A 29 -9.21 -0.31 2.07
CA SER A 29 -10.66 -0.50 1.97
C SER A 29 -11.28 0.60 1.09
N PRO A 30 -12.56 0.47 0.72
CA PRO A 30 -13.28 1.53 0.01
C PRO A 30 -13.30 2.88 0.74
N ASP A 31 -13.06 2.92 2.05
CA ASP A 31 -13.06 4.14 2.85
C ASP A 31 -11.66 4.76 2.98
N CYS A 32 -10.61 3.97 2.82
CA CYS A 32 -9.23 4.44 2.95
C CYS A 32 -8.25 3.53 2.19
N TRP A 33 -7.51 4.12 1.26
CA TRP A 33 -6.41 3.48 0.57
C TRP A 33 -5.07 3.90 1.16
N VAL A 34 -4.12 2.98 1.22
CA VAL A 34 -2.73 3.20 1.64
C VAL A 34 -1.83 2.85 0.47
N GLY A 35 -0.92 3.77 0.13
CA GLY A 35 0.00 3.64 -0.99
C GLY A 35 1.47 3.64 -0.54
N GLY A 36 2.20 2.56 -0.79
CA GLY A 36 3.63 2.44 -0.48
C GLY A 36 4.54 3.04 -1.57
N TYR A 37 5.34 4.05 -1.24
CA TYR A 37 6.26 4.68 -2.21
C TYR A 37 7.74 4.54 -1.84
N ARG A 38 8.60 5.10 -2.72
CA ARG A 38 10.07 5.26 -2.66
C ARG A 38 10.83 4.16 -3.36
N GLN A 39 10.40 2.91 -3.22
CA GLN A 39 11.17 1.78 -3.76
C GLN A 39 10.76 1.42 -5.20
N ARG A 40 9.47 1.24 -5.43
CA ARG A 40 8.91 0.82 -6.73
C ARG A 40 7.92 1.84 -7.28
N SER A 41 6.90 2.18 -6.50
CA SER A 41 5.93 3.21 -6.86
C SER A 41 6.40 4.62 -6.49
N ASP A 42 6.08 5.58 -7.37
CA ASP A 42 6.35 6.99 -7.19
C ASP A 42 5.21 7.65 -6.40
N ILE A 43 5.55 8.51 -5.44
CA ILE A 43 4.54 9.25 -4.65
C ILE A 43 3.57 10.04 -5.53
N ARG A 44 4.04 10.57 -6.67
CA ARG A 44 3.23 11.34 -7.64
C ARG A 44 2.13 10.50 -8.28
N ALA A 45 2.29 9.17 -8.33
CA ALA A 45 1.26 8.28 -8.84
C ALA A 45 0.00 8.34 -7.97
N TYR A 46 0.13 8.56 -6.66
CA TYR A 46 -1.02 8.56 -5.75
C TYR A 46 -1.92 9.78 -5.89
N ASP A 47 -1.40 10.93 -6.33
CA ASP A 47 -2.25 12.07 -6.68
C ASP A 47 -3.16 11.71 -7.86
N ARG A 48 -2.56 11.13 -8.91
CA ARG A 48 -3.31 10.71 -10.11
C ARG A 48 -4.30 9.59 -9.81
N LEU A 49 -3.89 8.60 -9.00
CA LEU A 49 -4.76 7.49 -8.60
C LEU A 49 -5.92 7.98 -7.71
N SER A 50 -5.69 8.97 -6.85
CA SER A 50 -6.75 9.56 -6.02
C SER A 50 -7.84 10.22 -6.88
N GLU A 51 -7.47 10.88 -7.98
CA GLU A 51 -8.43 11.43 -8.96
C GLU A 51 -9.21 10.33 -9.68
N ILE A 52 -8.53 9.25 -10.08
CA ILE A 52 -9.14 8.13 -10.81
C ILE A 52 -10.13 7.39 -9.91
N PHE A 53 -9.73 7.03 -8.69
CA PHE A 53 -10.57 6.33 -7.74
C PHE A 53 -11.58 7.23 -7.02
N ARG A 54 -11.43 8.55 -7.15
CA ARG A 54 -12.21 9.56 -6.41
C ARG A 54 -12.19 9.30 -4.91
N ASN A 55 -11.03 8.90 -4.41
CA ASN A 55 -10.85 8.52 -3.01
C ASN A 55 -9.48 8.97 -2.53
N ARG A 56 -9.35 9.20 -1.23
CA ARG A 56 -8.10 9.59 -0.61
C ARG A 56 -7.15 8.39 -0.55
N ILE A 57 -5.92 8.61 -0.97
CA ILE A 57 -4.81 7.67 -0.78
C ILE A 57 -3.83 8.25 0.23
N LEU A 58 -3.53 7.49 1.27
CA LEU A 58 -2.51 7.80 2.26
C LEU A 58 -1.17 7.24 1.78
N ALA A 59 -0.30 8.12 1.30
CA ALA A 59 1.05 7.73 0.92
C ALA A 59 1.91 7.45 2.17
N VAL A 60 2.58 6.30 2.19
CA VAL A 60 3.46 5.84 3.26
C VAL A 60 4.84 5.46 2.69
N GLU A 61 5.90 5.92 3.34
CA GLU A 61 7.27 5.68 2.86
C GLU A 61 7.77 4.30 3.30
N LEU A 62 8.22 3.49 2.35
CA LEU A 62 8.90 2.23 2.62
C LEU A 62 10.40 2.50 2.78
N VAL A 63 10.96 2.18 3.96
CA VAL A 63 12.36 2.48 4.31
C VAL A 63 13.29 1.27 4.36
N ASP A 64 12.73 0.06 4.35
CA ASP A 64 13.50 -1.19 4.39
C ASP A 64 13.47 -1.88 3.02
N GLN A 65 14.64 -2.05 2.40
CA GLN A 65 14.76 -2.62 1.04
C GLN A 65 14.26 -4.07 0.91
N ARG A 66 14.14 -4.80 2.03
CA ARG A 66 13.58 -6.15 2.04
C ARG A 66 12.08 -6.14 1.75
N PHE A 67 11.40 -5.06 2.15
CA PHE A 67 9.97 -4.84 2.01
C PHE A 67 9.72 -3.78 0.93
N TYR A 68 10.06 -4.11 -0.32
CA TYR A 68 10.07 -3.17 -1.45
C TYR A 68 8.68 -2.92 -2.07
N HIS A 69 7.69 -3.74 -1.71
CA HIS A 69 6.29 -3.50 -1.98
C HIS A 69 5.51 -3.40 -0.67
N LEU A 70 4.43 -2.63 -0.68
CA LEU A 70 3.56 -2.48 0.48
C LEU A 70 3.01 -3.84 0.98
N ASP A 71 2.55 -4.69 0.07
CA ASP A 71 1.95 -6.00 0.37
C ASP A 71 2.89 -7.02 1.04
N THR A 72 4.20 -6.77 1.03
CA THR A 72 5.19 -7.60 1.75
C THR A 72 5.24 -7.30 3.25
N CYS A 73 4.68 -6.16 3.68
CA CYS A 73 4.78 -5.67 5.05
C CYS A 73 3.48 -5.04 5.60
N PHE A 74 2.39 -5.05 4.83
CA PHE A 74 1.11 -4.43 5.19
C PHE A 74 -0.05 -5.19 4.57
N CYS A 75 -1.00 -5.60 5.40
CA CYS A 75 -2.13 -6.43 5.00
C CYS A 75 -3.40 -6.02 5.77
N PRO A 76 -4.28 -5.20 5.16
CA PRO A 76 -5.57 -4.91 5.74
C PRO A 76 -6.45 -6.18 5.70
N LEU A 77 -7.11 -6.47 6.81
CA LEU A 77 -7.96 -7.65 7.00
C LEU A 77 -9.45 -7.27 6.95
N SER A 78 -10.29 -8.28 6.67
CA SER A 78 -11.72 -8.08 6.42
C SER A 78 -12.54 -7.53 7.60
N GLY A 79 -12.08 -7.67 8.85
CA GLY A 79 -12.71 -7.11 10.04
C GLY A 79 -12.27 -5.68 10.36
N GLY A 80 -11.46 -5.06 9.49
CA GLY A 80 -10.86 -3.73 9.71
C GLY A 80 -9.55 -3.79 10.49
N GLU A 81 -9.06 -4.98 10.83
CA GLU A 81 -7.75 -5.16 11.42
C GLU A 81 -6.63 -4.95 10.39
N LEU A 82 -5.42 -4.74 10.90
CA LEU A 82 -4.23 -4.56 10.09
C LEU A 82 -3.12 -5.47 10.60
N LEU A 83 -2.66 -6.39 9.76
CA LEU A 83 -1.42 -7.12 9.97
C LEU A 83 -0.29 -6.37 9.25
N TYR A 84 0.74 -5.92 9.97
CA TYR A 84 1.82 -5.14 9.35
C TYR A 84 3.13 -5.24 10.11
N TYR A 85 4.24 -4.90 9.46
CA TYR A 85 5.57 -4.81 10.06
C TYR A 85 5.97 -3.33 10.22
N PRO A 86 5.81 -2.71 11.41
CA PRO A 86 6.06 -1.28 11.61
C PRO A 86 7.44 -0.79 11.16
N PRO A 87 8.55 -1.52 11.38
CA PRO A 87 9.88 -1.07 10.98
C PRO A 87 10.11 -0.97 9.46
N ALA A 88 9.22 -1.48 8.61
CA ALA A 88 9.28 -1.24 7.16
C ALA A 88 8.91 0.21 6.78
N PHE A 89 8.32 0.96 7.71
CA PHE A 89 7.80 2.31 7.50
C PHE A 89 8.61 3.35 8.26
N ASP A 90 8.71 4.55 7.70
CA ASP A 90 9.27 5.70 8.42
C ASP A 90 8.35 6.15 9.58
N ALA A 91 8.86 7.03 10.45
CA ALA A 91 8.12 7.45 11.64
C ALA A 91 6.81 8.19 11.31
N TYR A 92 6.80 8.95 10.20
CA TYR A 92 5.60 9.63 9.73
C TYR A 92 4.54 8.62 9.27
N ALA A 93 4.90 7.67 8.42
CA ALA A 93 4.02 6.60 7.97
C ALA A 93 3.48 5.77 9.13
N GLN A 94 4.29 5.42 10.12
CA GLN A 94 3.82 4.72 11.32
C GLN A 94 2.74 5.53 12.07
N THR A 95 2.89 6.86 12.13
CA THR A 95 1.89 7.74 12.75
C THR A 95 0.60 7.80 11.92
N VAL A 96 0.72 7.91 10.59
CA VAL A 96 -0.43 7.91 9.68
C VAL A 96 -1.19 6.59 9.82
N ILE A 97 -0.52 5.44 9.76
CA ILE A 97 -1.14 4.12 9.94
C ILE A 97 -1.84 4.02 11.30
N ALA A 98 -1.17 4.44 12.38
CA ALA A 98 -1.74 4.43 13.73
C ALA A 98 -2.98 5.31 13.89
N SER A 99 -3.13 6.37 13.07
CA SER A 99 -4.30 7.25 13.08
C SER A 99 -5.53 6.64 12.40
N GLN A 100 -5.35 5.60 11.58
CA GLN A 100 -6.42 4.98 10.81
C GLN A 100 -6.97 3.71 11.47
N VAL A 101 -6.14 2.98 12.22
CA VAL A 101 -6.50 1.68 12.79
C VAL A 101 -6.30 1.70 14.31
N ALA A 102 -7.33 1.34 15.06
CA ALA A 102 -7.29 1.31 16.52
C ALA A 102 -6.17 0.39 17.02
N PRO A 103 -5.52 0.69 18.16
CA PRO A 103 -4.45 -0.15 18.72
C PRO A 103 -4.82 -1.63 18.85
N GLU A 104 -6.06 -1.94 19.21
CA GLU A 104 -6.58 -3.30 19.43
C GLU A 104 -6.75 -4.08 18.12
N GLN A 105 -6.81 -3.36 16.99
CA GLN A 105 -6.97 -3.91 15.64
C GLN A 105 -5.65 -3.87 14.85
N ARG A 106 -4.54 -3.47 15.47
CA ARG A 106 -3.20 -3.43 14.84
C ARG A 106 -2.36 -4.61 15.32
N PHE A 107 -2.12 -5.56 14.42
CA PHE A 107 -1.30 -6.74 14.66
C PHE A 107 0.10 -6.51 14.08
N ALA A 108 1.02 -6.05 14.94
CA ALA A 108 2.41 -5.87 14.58
C ALA A 108 3.10 -7.25 14.45
N VAL A 109 3.63 -7.51 13.25
CA VAL A 109 4.37 -8.74 12.94
C VAL A 109 5.78 -8.66 13.53
N PRO A 110 6.30 -9.71 14.19
CA PRO A 110 7.68 -9.74 14.65
C PRO A 110 8.67 -9.92 13.48
N PRO A 111 9.93 -9.45 13.58
CA PRO A 111 10.88 -9.46 12.47
C PRO A 111 11.07 -10.82 11.77
N LEU A 112 11.14 -11.91 12.53
CA LEU A 112 11.32 -13.26 11.97
C LEU A 112 10.17 -13.69 11.05
N GLU A 113 8.94 -13.30 11.37
CA GLU A 113 7.76 -13.63 10.58
C GLU A 113 7.60 -12.66 9.40
N ALA A 114 8.00 -11.40 9.58
CA ALA A 114 8.06 -10.43 8.48
C ALA A 114 9.03 -10.90 7.38
N ASP A 115 10.22 -11.38 7.75
CA ASP A 115 11.20 -11.95 6.80
C ASP A 115 10.68 -13.20 6.07
N ARG A 116 9.61 -13.83 6.57
CA ARG A 116 8.92 -14.98 5.98
C ARG A 116 7.66 -14.59 5.20
N PHE A 117 7.48 -13.31 4.90
CA PHE A 117 6.34 -12.77 4.17
C PHE A 117 5.00 -13.00 4.89
N ALA A 118 4.96 -12.98 6.22
CA ALA A 118 3.71 -13.18 6.95
C ALA A 118 2.61 -12.13 6.65
N CYS A 119 2.96 -10.99 6.05
CA CYS A 119 2.00 -9.98 5.60
C CYS A 119 1.47 -10.21 4.17
N ASN A 120 2.00 -11.17 3.41
CA ASN A 120 1.62 -11.44 2.02
C ASN A 120 0.75 -12.70 1.90
#